data_AF-A0A8J2SIR4-F1
#
_entry.id   AF-A0A8J2SIR4-F1
#
_cell.length_a   1.000
_cell.length_b   1.000
_cell.length_c   1.000
_cell.angle_alpha   90.00
_cell.angle_beta   90.00
_cell.angle_gamma   90.00
#
_symmetry.space_group_name_H-M   'P 1'
#
loop_
_entity.id
_entity.type
_entity.pdbx_description
1 polymer ?
#
loop_
_entity_poly.entity_id
_entity_poly.type
_entity_poly.pdbx_seq_one_letter_code
_entity_poly.pdbx_strand_id
1 'polypeptide(L)'
;MLRHTALAALCITAAALVAQRTTTPTATDDALANLRRAMAQKPAAVSRKTFGTASIAAAVTAFARVAEVDASGGATAGGAYLLRAKERYNARVTEGAKAYKKSTDIAALFAEKDGALDDLEAAGFLLANAFRINSTQNPDKIVQVQKFKAFKKDADACAALLKKKKKTDAAAAYDASLVSLDAYLSSVGL
;
A
#
# COMPACT_ATOMS: atom_id res chain seq x y z
N MET A 1 -2.51 24.67 -58.58
CA MET A 1 -1.15 25.16 -58.90
C MET A 1 -0.40 25.18 -57.58
N LEU A 2 0.54 24.29 -57.24
CA LEU A 2 1.64 23.72 -58.05
C LEU A 2 2.49 24.90 -58.60
N ARG A 3 3.79 25.10 -58.26
CA ARG A 3 4.88 24.16 -57.95
C ARG A 3 6.11 24.84 -57.28
N HIS A 4 6.85 24.08 -56.45
CA HIS A 4 8.33 23.89 -56.45
C HIS A 4 9.26 25.08 -56.04
N THR A 5 10.54 24.94 -55.61
CA THR A 5 11.43 23.80 -55.22
C THR A 5 12.71 24.33 -54.54
N ALA A 6 13.23 23.61 -53.52
CA ALA A 6 14.67 23.37 -53.21
C ALA A 6 14.77 22.70 -51.80
N LEU A 7 15.50 21.61 -51.48
CA LEU A 7 16.48 20.73 -52.17
C LEU A 7 17.64 21.46 -52.90
N ALA A 8 18.93 21.25 -52.62
CA ALA A 8 19.66 20.42 -51.65
C ALA A 8 21.11 21.02 -51.48
N ALA A 9 22.17 20.43 -50.90
CA ALA A 9 22.47 19.11 -50.33
C ALA A 9 23.72 19.17 -49.39
N LEU A 10 24.07 18.03 -48.76
CA LEU A 10 25.41 17.58 -48.30
C LEU A 10 26.17 18.41 -47.20
N CYS A 11 26.53 17.86 -46.03
CA CYS A 11 27.51 16.77 -45.72
C CYS A 11 28.98 17.21 -45.96
N ILE A 12 30.02 16.93 -45.14
CA ILE A 12 30.34 16.06 -43.97
C ILE A 12 31.58 16.76 -43.28
N THR A 13 31.88 16.75 -41.96
CA THR A 13 32.38 15.64 -41.12
C THR A 13 32.46 16.03 -39.63
N ALA A 14 32.48 15.00 -38.78
CA ALA A 14 32.68 14.96 -37.33
C ALA A 14 33.86 15.75 -36.72
N ALA A 15 33.67 16.22 -35.47
CA ALA A 15 34.49 15.83 -34.31
C ALA A 15 33.84 16.27 -32.97
N ALA A 16 34.08 15.49 -31.91
CA ALA A 16 33.96 15.87 -30.49
C ALA A 16 32.61 16.45 -29.96
N LEU A 17 31.67 15.55 -29.62
CA LEU A 17 31.01 15.66 -28.30
C LEU A 17 31.10 14.31 -27.58
N VAL A 18 32.14 14.20 -26.76
CA VAL A 18 32.51 13.01 -25.99
C VAL A 18 31.69 12.92 -24.71
N ALA A 19 31.14 11.72 -24.46
CA ALA A 19 30.54 11.26 -23.20
C ALA A 19 29.25 12.01 -22.74
N GLN A 20 28.28 11.38 -22.06
CA GLN A 20 28.30 10.11 -21.33
C GLN A 20 27.03 9.28 -21.60
N ARG A 21 27.20 8.07 -22.16
CA ARG A 21 26.21 6.98 -22.08
C ARG A 21 26.95 5.65 -22.15
N THR A 22 27.16 5.00 -21.01
CA THR A 22 27.16 3.52 -20.87
C THR A 22 27.25 3.11 -19.40
N THR A 23 26.45 2.09 -19.04
CA THR A 23 26.72 1.07 -18.02
C THR A 23 27.23 1.52 -16.64
N THR A 24 26.30 1.74 -15.71
CA THR A 24 26.57 1.48 -14.29
C THR A 24 26.86 -0.02 -14.11
N PRO A 25 28.01 -0.43 -13.56
CA PRO A 25 28.29 -1.84 -13.30
C PRO A 25 27.40 -2.41 -12.18
N THR A 26 27.10 -3.71 -12.26
CA THR A 26 26.22 -4.44 -11.33
C THR A 26 26.87 -4.61 -9.95
N ALA A 27 26.51 -3.73 -9.01
CA ALA A 27 26.94 -3.80 -7.60
C ALA A 27 26.52 -5.11 -6.88
N THR A 28 25.69 -5.95 -7.50
CA THR A 28 25.31 -7.29 -7.04
C THR A 28 26.41 -8.34 -7.18
N ASP A 29 27.29 -8.23 -8.19
CA ASP A 29 28.33 -9.24 -8.44
C ASP A 29 29.48 -9.13 -7.42
N ASP A 30 29.91 -7.91 -7.10
CA ASP A 30 30.95 -7.66 -6.08
C ASP A 30 30.51 -8.09 -4.68
N ALA A 31 29.24 -7.91 -4.34
CA ALA A 31 28.67 -8.37 -3.06
C ALA A 31 28.72 -9.90 -2.94
N LEU A 32 28.37 -10.62 -4.03
CA LEU A 32 28.40 -12.08 -4.06
C LEU A 32 29.84 -12.63 -4.09
N ALA A 33 30.76 -11.94 -4.76
CA ALA A 33 32.18 -12.27 -4.78
C ALA A 33 32.82 -12.10 -3.39
N ASN A 34 32.49 -11.02 -2.67
CA ASN A 34 32.98 -10.80 -1.32
C ASN A 34 32.38 -11.77 -0.30
N LEU A 35 31.10 -12.15 -0.43
CA LEU A 35 30.50 -13.19 0.41
C LEU A 35 31.16 -14.56 0.19
N ARG A 36 31.44 -14.94 -1.06
CA ARG A 36 32.18 -16.17 -1.39
C ARG A 36 33.62 -16.14 -0.87
N ARG A 37 34.29 -14.99 -0.94
CA ARG A 37 35.66 -14.80 -0.41
C ARG A 37 35.70 -14.89 1.12
N ALA A 38 34.69 -14.37 1.82
CA ALA A 38 34.52 -14.54 3.26
C ALA A 38 34.25 -16.00 3.66
N MET A 39 33.40 -16.71 2.92
CA MET A 39 33.09 -18.13 3.16
C MET A 39 34.26 -19.09 2.84
N ALA A 40 35.26 -18.64 2.07
CA ALA A 40 36.47 -19.41 1.76
C ALA A 40 37.56 -19.34 2.86
N GLN A 41 37.41 -18.50 3.88
CA GLN A 41 38.34 -18.43 5.00
C GLN A 41 38.04 -19.54 6.03
N LYS A 42 38.87 -20.58 6.00
CA LYS A 42 38.85 -21.74 6.90
C LYS A 42 38.90 -21.31 8.38
N PRO A 43 38.13 -21.92 9.30
CA PRO A 43 37.93 -21.38 10.65
C PRO A 43 39.18 -21.54 11.52
N ALA A 44 39.84 -20.43 11.83
CA ALA A 44 40.90 -20.37 12.84
C ALA A 44 40.30 -20.11 14.24
N ALA A 45 40.37 -21.14 15.09
CA ALA A 45 40.23 -21.15 16.55
C ALA A 45 39.64 -19.89 17.25
N VAL A 46 38.39 -20.01 17.72
CA VAL A 46 37.77 -19.04 18.64
C VAL A 46 38.44 -19.14 20.02
N SER A 47 39.41 -18.25 20.28
CA SER A 47 39.97 -18.07 21.62
C SER A 47 39.08 -17.14 22.46
N ARG A 48 38.36 -17.70 23.43
CA ARG A 48 37.51 -16.94 24.36
C ARG A 48 38.35 -16.18 25.41
N LYS A 49 38.98 -15.06 25.04
CA LYS A 49 39.66 -14.19 26.03
C LYS A 49 40.00 -12.77 25.56
N THR A 50 38.98 -11.97 25.22
CA THR A 50 39.02 -10.48 25.26
C THR A 50 37.62 -9.89 25.01
N PHE A 51 36.77 -9.85 26.04
CA PHE A 51 35.65 -8.89 26.07
C PHE A 51 36.23 -7.55 26.57
N GLY A 52 36.76 -6.76 25.64
CA GLY A 52 37.43 -5.49 25.92
C GLY A 52 36.95 -4.36 25.01
N THR A 53 35.97 -3.61 25.47
CA THR A 53 35.80 -2.15 25.24
C THR A 53 36.20 -1.59 23.86
N ALA A 54 35.48 -1.93 22.78
CA ALA A 54 35.70 -1.30 21.46
C ALA A 54 34.50 -1.34 20.48
N SER A 55 33.25 -1.04 20.90
CA SER A 55 32.11 -0.98 19.93
C SER A 55 30.86 -0.20 20.37
N ILE A 56 31.00 0.95 21.06
CA ILE A 56 29.85 1.86 21.35
C ILE A 56 29.92 3.17 20.52
N ALA A 57 30.46 3.09 19.28
CA ALA A 57 30.57 4.24 18.37
C ALA A 57 29.94 4.01 16.98
N ALA A 58 29.60 2.76 16.63
CA ALA A 58 29.11 2.39 15.28
C ALA A 58 27.60 2.06 15.23
N ALA A 59 26.84 2.35 16.28
CA ALA A 59 25.40 2.05 16.37
C ALA A 59 24.48 3.29 16.34
N VAL A 60 25.04 4.51 16.27
CA VAL A 60 24.27 5.76 16.40
C VAL A 60 23.73 6.27 15.05
N THR A 61 24.42 6.01 13.94
CA THR A 61 24.09 6.62 12.64
C THR A 61 23.07 5.82 11.80
N ALA A 62 22.66 4.63 12.24
CA ALA A 62 21.77 3.75 11.46
C ALA A 62 20.27 4.07 11.60
N PHE A 63 19.86 4.88 12.59
CA PHE A 63 18.45 5.19 12.86
C PHE A 63 18.05 6.64 12.51
N ALA A 64 19.00 7.49 12.10
CA ALA A 64 18.78 8.92 11.85
C ALA A 64 17.96 9.26 10.59
N ARG A 65 17.40 8.27 9.88
CA ARG A 65 16.45 8.43 8.77
C ARG A 65 15.31 7.43 8.80
N VAL A 66 14.80 7.11 10.00
CA VAL A 66 13.36 6.84 10.12
C VAL A 66 12.67 8.16 9.82
N ALA A 67 12.03 8.26 8.65
CA ALA A 67 11.14 9.37 8.37
C ALA A 67 10.08 9.44 9.48
N GLU A 68 9.64 10.65 9.85
CA GLU A 68 8.47 10.84 10.69
C GLU A 68 7.24 10.24 9.98
N VAL A 69 7.00 8.96 10.24
CA VAL A 69 5.65 8.44 10.25
C VAL A 69 4.96 9.19 11.38
N ASP A 70 4.00 10.05 11.02
CA ASP A 70 3.16 10.77 11.97
C ASP A 70 2.50 9.77 12.92
N ALA A 71 3.13 9.60 14.09
CA ALA A 71 2.67 8.73 15.15
C ALA A 71 1.61 9.46 15.99
N SER A 72 0.58 9.99 15.32
CA SER A 72 -0.61 10.59 15.93
C SER A 72 -1.42 9.51 16.68
N GLY A 73 -0.94 9.13 17.86
CA GLY A 73 -1.55 8.07 18.68
C GLY A 73 -0.66 7.52 19.80
N GLY A 74 0.09 8.37 20.50
CA GLY A 74 0.90 7.94 21.65
C GLY A 74 0.06 7.24 22.74
N ALA A 75 0.57 6.09 23.21
CA ALA A 75 0.26 5.44 24.49
C ALA A 75 -1.21 5.23 24.91
N THR A 76 -2.19 5.36 24.02
CA THR A 76 -3.60 5.05 24.32
C THR A 76 -3.82 3.53 24.26
N ALA A 77 -4.66 2.97 25.13
CA ALA A 77 -4.90 1.53 25.27
C ALA A 77 -5.36 0.82 23.97
N GLY A 78 -5.86 1.57 22.98
CA GLY A 78 -6.15 1.08 21.64
C GLY A 78 -4.92 0.77 20.77
N GLY A 79 -3.71 1.28 21.06
CA GLY A 79 -2.56 1.19 20.16
C GLY A 79 -2.13 -0.24 19.80
N ALA A 80 -1.96 -1.11 20.80
CA ALA A 80 -1.63 -2.51 20.58
C ALA A 80 -2.80 -3.29 19.93
N TYR A 81 -4.04 -2.96 20.29
CA TYR A 81 -5.24 -3.58 19.70
C TYR A 81 -5.41 -3.21 18.23
N LEU A 82 -5.20 -1.94 17.88
CA LEU A 82 -5.23 -1.42 16.52
C LEU A 82 -4.12 -2.02 15.66
N LEU A 83 -2.91 -2.17 16.18
CA LEU A 83 -1.82 -2.84 15.47
C LEU A 83 -2.19 -4.30 15.14
N ARG A 84 -2.68 -5.06 16.13
CA ARG A 84 -3.16 -6.43 15.92
C ARG A 84 -4.36 -6.52 14.97
N ALA A 85 -5.25 -5.53 14.97
CA ALA A 85 -6.36 -5.46 14.03
C ALA A 85 -5.86 -5.18 12.60
N LYS A 86 -4.90 -4.27 12.43
CA LYS A 86 -4.26 -3.98 11.14
C LYS A 86 -3.56 -5.22 10.58
N GLU A 87 -2.77 -5.93 11.39
CA GLU A 87 -2.14 -7.22 11.02
C GLU A 87 -3.17 -8.25 10.49
N ARG A 88 -4.36 -8.33 11.10
CA ARG A 88 -5.38 -9.34 10.78
C ARG A 88 -6.34 -8.95 9.65
N TYR A 89 -6.64 -7.67 9.49
CA TYR A 89 -7.75 -7.22 8.64
C TYR A 89 -7.30 -6.38 7.44
N ASN A 90 -6.12 -5.75 7.46
CA ASN A 90 -5.69 -4.89 6.34
C ASN A 90 -5.60 -5.65 5.02
N ALA A 91 -5.12 -6.91 5.02
CA ALA A 91 -5.06 -7.73 3.81
C ALA A 91 -6.46 -7.93 3.21
N ARG A 92 -7.41 -8.44 4.00
CA ARG A 92 -8.80 -8.69 3.59
C ARG A 92 -9.53 -7.41 3.15
N VAL A 93 -9.34 -6.30 3.87
CA VAL A 93 -9.90 -5.00 3.47
C VAL A 93 -9.29 -4.49 2.16
N THR A 94 -7.98 -4.65 1.96
CA THR A 94 -7.29 -4.22 0.73
C THR A 94 -7.71 -5.08 -0.47
N GLU A 95 -7.76 -6.40 -0.30
CA GLU A 95 -8.17 -7.35 -1.33
C GLU A 95 -9.64 -7.19 -1.68
N GLY A 96 -10.52 -7.13 -0.68
CA GLY A 96 -11.95 -6.89 -0.85
C GLY A 96 -12.24 -5.54 -1.50
N ALA A 97 -11.58 -4.44 -1.07
CA ALA A 97 -11.76 -3.13 -1.70
C ALA A 97 -11.21 -3.08 -3.14
N LYS A 98 -10.12 -3.81 -3.43
CA LYS A 98 -9.58 -3.96 -4.78
C LYS A 98 -10.50 -4.78 -5.68
N ALA A 99 -11.11 -5.85 -5.16
CA ALA A 99 -12.10 -6.65 -5.86
C ALA A 99 -13.37 -5.84 -6.14
N TYR A 100 -13.86 -5.09 -5.14
CA TYR A 100 -14.96 -4.14 -5.26
C TYR A 100 -14.65 -3.14 -6.40
N LYS A 101 -13.65 -2.27 -6.24
CA LYS A 101 -13.26 -1.23 -7.21
C LYS A 101 -13.02 -1.73 -8.64
N LYS A 102 -12.63 -3.00 -8.82
CA LYS A 102 -12.34 -3.60 -10.14
C LYS A 102 -13.50 -4.41 -10.72
N SER A 103 -14.62 -4.55 -10.01
CA SER A 103 -15.74 -5.33 -10.51
C SER A 103 -16.37 -4.68 -11.75
N THR A 104 -16.41 -5.44 -12.84
CA THR A 104 -17.14 -5.08 -14.07
C THR A 104 -18.58 -5.58 -14.04
N ASP A 105 -18.91 -6.57 -13.20
CA ASP A 105 -20.26 -7.04 -12.95
C ASP A 105 -20.66 -6.76 -11.50
N ILE A 106 -21.23 -5.58 -11.31
CA ILE A 106 -21.76 -5.13 -10.02
C ILE A 106 -22.87 -6.07 -9.53
N ALA A 107 -23.67 -6.66 -10.42
CA ALA A 107 -24.77 -7.55 -10.02
C ALA A 107 -24.25 -8.89 -9.49
N ALA A 108 -23.21 -9.46 -10.10
CA ALA A 108 -22.54 -10.66 -9.60
C ALA A 108 -21.89 -10.42 -8.23
N LEU A 109 -21.21 -9.28 -8.06
CA LEU A 109 -20.54 -8.88 -6.80
C LEU A 109 -21.49 -8.84 -5.59
N PHE A 110 -22.74 -8.40 -5.78
CA PHE A 110 -23.77 -8.40 -4.72
C PHE A 110 -24.58 -9.70 -4.61
N ALA A 111 -24.34 -10.68 -5.49
CA ALA A 111 -25.02 -11.98 -5.49
C ALA A 111 -24.15 -13.11 -4.93
N GLU A 112 -22.82 -12.99 -5.02
CA GLU A 112 -21.85 -13.91 -4.43
C GLU A 112 -21.96 -13.91 -2.89
N LYS A 113 -22.22 -15.07 -2.29
CA LYS A 113 -22.19 -15.24 -0.83
C LYS A 113 -20.79 -15.62 -0.38
N ASP A 114 -20.36 -15.07 0.75
CA ASP A 114 -19.02 -15.28 1.32
C ASP A 114 -17.91 -14.83 0.34
N GLY A 115 -18.27 -13.96 -0.62
CA GLY A 115 -17.39 -13.39 -1.62
C GLY A 115 -16.63 -12.16 -1.13
N ALA A 116 -15.87 -11.53 -2.03
CA ALA A 116 -14.97 -10.43 -1.68
C ALA A 116 -15.67 -9.20 -1.07
N LEU A 117 -16.97 -9.00 -1.33
CA LEU A 117 -17.78 -7.96 -0.69
C LEU A 117 -18.15 -8.32 0.76
N ASP A 118 -18.69 -9.51 1.01
CA ASP A 118 -19.01 -9.97 2.37
C ASP A 118 -17.74 -9.95 3.25
N ASP A 119 -16.60 -10.33 2.68
CA ASP A 119 -15.30 -10.33 3.35
C ASP A 119 -14.76 -8.91 3.62
N LEU A 120 -14.92 -7.98 2.67
CA LEU A 120 -14.67 -6.55 2.85
C LEU A 120 -15.54 -5.95 3.96
N GLU A 121 -16.81 -6.32 4.01
CA GLU A 121 -17.75 -5.76 4.98
C GLU A 121 -17.44 -6.24 6.41
N ALA A 122 -17.20 -7.54 6.58
CA ALA A 122 -16.82 -8.12 7.86
C ALA A 122 -15.47 -7.58 8.35
N ALA A 123 -14.42 -7.62 7.50
CA ALA A 123 -13.09 -7.14 7.88
C ALA A 123 -13.04 -5.62 8.04
N GLY A 124 -13.79 -4.88 7.22
CA GLY A 124 -13.89 -3.42 7.26
C GLY A 124 -14.51 -2.91 8.55
N PHE A 125 -15.65 -3.47 8.98
CA PHE A 125 -16.25 -3.09 10.27
C PHE A 125 -15.34 -3.43 11.46
N LEU A 126 -14.68 -4.59 11.43
CA LEU A 126 -13.76 -5.01 12.50
C LEU A 126 -12.52 -4.11 12.59
N LEU A 127 -11.94 -3.72 11.45
CA LEU A 127 -10.83 -2.77 11.39
C LEU A 127 -11.28 -1.37 11.85
N ALA A 128 -12.42 -0.88 11.37
CA ALA A 128 -12.97 0.41 11.76
C ALA A 128 -13.21 0.52 13.27
N ASN A 129 -13.75 -0.55 13.88
CA ASN A 129 -14.01 -0.63 15.32
C ASN A 129 -12.72 -0.79 16.16
N ALA A 130 -11.59 -1.12 15.53
CA ALA A 130 -10.29 -1.17 16.22
C ALA A 130 -9.73 0.21 16.58
N PHE A 131 -10.25 1.29 15.98
CA PHE A 131 -9.89 2.69 16.30
C PHE A 131 -10.54 3.21 17.59
N ARG A 132 -11.12 2.33 18.42
CA ARG A 132 -11.66 2.68 19.73
C ARG A 132 -10.55 3.13 20.69
N ILE A 133 -10.84 4.17 21.47
CA ILE A 133 -9.96 4.71 22.52
C ILE A 133 -10.00 3.81 23.77
N ASN A 134 -11.16 3.24 24.07
CA ASN A 134 -11.41 2.33 25.19
C ASN A 134 -12.49 1.29 24.82
N SER A 135 -12.73 0.31 25.69
CA SER A 135 -13.69 -0.78 25.46
C SER A 135 -15.16 -0.40 25.60
N THR A 136 -15.49 0.74 26.20
CA THR A 136 -16.88 1.21 26.43
C THR A 136 -17.34 2.25 25.42
N GLN A 137 -16.44 2.76 24.55
CA GLN A 137 -16.77 3.68 23.48
C GLN A 137 -17.76 3.02 22.50
N ASN A 138 -18.94 3.62 22.37
CA ASN A 138 -19.93 3.20 21.40
C ASN A 138 -19.34 3.27 19.97
N PRO A 139 -19.41 2.19 19.15
CA PRO A 139 -18.93 2.18 17.78
C PRO A 139 -19.42 3.36 16.92
N ASP A 140 -20.65 3.85 17.12
CA ASP A 140 -21.19 5.00 16.40
C ASP A 140 -20.50 6.34 16.71
N LYS A 141 -19.60 6.39 17.70
CA LYS A 141 -18.76 7.54 18.01
C LYS A 141 -17.33 7.40 17.46
N ILE A 142 -17.01 6.32 16.75
CA ILE A 142 -15.71 6.11 16.10
C ILE A 142 -15.80 6.61 14.66
N VAL A 143 -14.94 7.56 14.27
CA VAL A 143 -14.99 8.22 12.95
C VAL A 143 -14.83 7.21 11.81
N GLN A 144 -13.94 6.22 11.96
CA GLN A 144 -13.73 5.15 10.99
C GLN A 144 -14.99 4.29 10.82
N VAL A 145 -15.74 4.01 11.91
CA VAL A 145 -17.01 3.26 11.84
C VAL A 145 -18.09 4.08 11.15
N GLN A 146 -18.17 5.39 11.41
CA GLN A 146 -19.11 6.27 10.69
C GLN A 146 -18.83 6.29 9.18
N LYS A 147 -17.56 6.40 8.79
CA LYS A 147 -17.13 6.35 7.38
C LYS A 147 -17.42 5.00 6.73
N PHE A 148 -17.13 3.89 7.42
CA PHE A 148 -17.48 2.55 6.95
C PHE A 148 -19.01 2.37 6.81
N LYS A 149 -19.81 2.90 7.74
CA LYS A 149 -21.28 2.89 7.65
C LYS A 149 -21.81 3.75 6.48
N ALA A 150 -21.12 4.81 6.09
CA ALA A 150 -21.45 5.57 4.88
C ALA A 150 -21.25 4.71 3.63
N PHE A 151 -20.07 4.09 3.47
CA PHE A 151 -19.81 3.11 2.40
C PHE A 151 -20.88 2.02 2.35
N LYS A 152 -21.18 1.38 3.49
CA LYS A 152 -22.15 0.29 3.56
C LYS A 152 -23.56 0.76 3.17
N LYS A 153 -23.98 1.95 3.60
CA LYS A 153 -25.27 2.55 3.21
C LYS A 153 -25.36 2.78 1.70
N ASP A 154 -24.31 3.29 1.07
CA ASP A 154 -24.28 3.54 -0.37
C ASP A 154 -24.26 2.22 -1.17
N ALA A 155 -23.49 1.23 -0.70
CA ALA A 155 -23.48 -0.12 -1.26
C ALA A 155 -24.85 -0.83 -1.13
N ASP A 156 -25.52 -0.71 0.02
CA ASP A 156 -26.88 -1.24 0.22
C ASP A 156 -27.92 -0.52 -0.65
N ALA A 157 -27.75 0.77 -0.91
CA ALA A 157 -28.58 1.52 -1.85
C ALA A 157 -28.39 1.02 -3.30
N CYS A 158 -27.14 0.75 -3.72
CA CYS A 158 -26.84 0.09 -4.99
C CYS A 158 -27.52 -1.29 -5.08
N ALA A 159 -27.35 -2.15 -4.07
CA ALA A 159 -27.97 -3.48 -4.00
C ALA A 159 -29.51 -3.41 -4.08
N ALA A 160 -30.13 -2.41 -3.45
CA ALA A 160 -31.58 -2.18 -3.52
C ALA A 160 -32.05 -1.73 -4.92
N LEU A 161 -31.23 -0.98 -5.66
CA LEU A 161 -31.52 -0.54 -7.03
C LEU A 161 -31.33 -1.68 -8.05
N LEU A 162 -30.32 -2.54 -7.86
CA LEU A 162 -30.12 -3.76 -8.63
C LEU A 162 -31.32 -4.72 -8.50
N LYS A 163 -31.83 -4.94 -7.29
CA LYS A 163 -33.07 -5.72 -7.03
C LYS A 163 -34.29 -5.14 -7.75
N LYS A 164 -34.35 -3.81 -7.92
CA LYS A 164 -35.39 -3.09 -8.67
C LYS A 164 -35.13 -3.04 -10.19
N LYS A 165 -34.08 -3.71 -10.69
CA LYS A 165 -33.62 -3.71 -12.10
C LYS A 165 -33.25 -2.31 -12.65
N LYS A 166 -33.03 -1.33 -11.77
CA LYS A 166 -32.68 0.06 -12.11
C LYS A 166 -31.18 0.19 -12.37
N LYS A 167 -30.71 -0.37 -13.48
CA LYS A 167 -29.27 -0.50 -13.79
C LYS A 167 -28.51 0.83 -13.79
N THR A 168 -29.08 1.89 -14.38
CA THR A 168 -28.44 3.22 -14.44
C THR A 168 -28.34 3.86 -13.06
N ASP A 169 -29.44 3.87 -12.29
CA ASP A 169 -29.44 4.39 -10.92
C ASP A 169 -28.47 3.59 -10.02
N ALA A 170 -28.39 2.27 -10.22
CA ALA A 170 -27.48 1.40 -9.48
C ALA A 170 -26.00 1.69 -9.79
N ALA A 171 -25.65 2.01 -11.04
CA ALA A 171 -24.31 2.44 -11.40
C ALA A 171 -23.93 3.75 -10.71
N ALA A 172 -24.83 4.76 -10.71
CA ALA A 172 -24.58 6.01 -10.00
C ALA A 172 -24.47 5.84 -8.47
N ALA A 173 -25.27 4.94 -7.88
CA ALA A 173 -25.15 4.59 -6.47
C ALA A 173 -23.86 3.81 -6.14
N TYR A 174 -23.36 3.02 -7.09
CA TYR A 174 -22.08 2.34 -6.99
C TYR A 174 -20.90 3.32 -7.09
N ASP A 175 -20.93 4.28 -8.02
CA ASP A 175 -19.92 5.33 -8.09
C ASP A 175 -19.87 6.15 -6.79
N ALA A 176 -21.03 6.43 -6.18
CA ALA A 176 -21.10 7.05 -4.86
C ALA A 176 -20.48 6.18 -3.74
N SER A 177 -20.71 4.85 -3.77
CA SER A 177 -20.12 3.93 -2.79
C SER A 177 -18.59 3.78 -2.96
N LEU A 178 -18.05 3.97 -4.17
CA LEU A 178 -16.60 4.04 -4.38
C LEU A 178 -15.97 5.26 -3.68
N VAL A 179 -16.62 6.43 -3.76
CA VAL A 179 -16.18 7.65 -3.08
C VAL A 179 -16.20 7.49 -1.56
N SER A 180 -17.25 6.90 -0.98
CA SER A 180 -17.34 6.67 0.46
C SER A 180 -16.42 5.52 0.93
N LEU A 181 -16.15 4.52 0.08
CA LEU A 181 -15.10 3.52 0.31
C LEU A 181 -13.71 4.16 0.36
N ASP A 182 -13.36 5.05 -0.58
CA ASP A 182 -12.08 5.77 -0.55
C ASP A 182 -11.93 6.65 0.69
N ALA A 183 -13.00 7.36 1.08
CA ALA A 183 -13.02 8.16 2.30
C ALA A 183 -12.82 7.31 3.57
N TYR A 184 -13.27 6.05 3.57
CA TYR A 184 -13.03 5.06 4.63
C TYR A 184 -11.59 4.53 4.61
N LEU A 185 -11.09 4.05 3.46
CA LEU A 185 -9.74 3.49 3.32
C LEU A 185 -8.66 4.50 3.76
N SER A 186 -8.76 5.73 3.26
CA SER A 186 -7.90 6.85 3.67
C SER A 186 -7.94 7.08 5.20
N SER A 187 -9.10 6.88 5.85
CA SER A 187 -9.24 7.07 7.30
C SER A 187 -8.67 5.94 8.18
N VAL A 188 -8.42 4.77 7.59
CA VAL A 188 -7.72 3.65 8.26
C VAL A 188 -6.24 3.56 7.89
N GLY A 189 -5.82 4.28 6.85
CA GLY A 189 -4.45 4.30 6.32
C GLY A 189 -4.21 3.17 5.31
N LEU A 190 -5.14 3.02 4.35
CA LEU A 190 -5.09 2.10 3.20
C LEU A 190 -5.37 2.85 1.89
#